data_AF-A0ABD3T6P0-F1
#
_entry.id   AF-A0ABD3T6P0-F1
#
_cell.length_a   1.000
_cell.length_b   1.000
_cell.length_c   1.000
_cell.angle_alpha   90.00
_cell.angle_beta   90.00
_cell.angle_gamma   90.00
#
_symmetry.space_group_name_H-M   'P 1'
#
loop_
_entity.id
_entity.type
_entity.pdbx_description
1 polymer ?
#
loop_
_entity_poly.entity_id
_entity_poly.type
_entity_poly.pdbx_seq_one_letter_code
_entity_poly.pdbx_strand_id
1 'polypeptide(L)'
;MEWRCAVRGKANTCPVDGKQRREIFTFSHHSHTHPSMPGSLIAVKMKSMLKTLAFGDMFVSAPATVDYILHAYADPWKPEHSRPVSSKTVRICNRARQTMRPSDSHDLSFEVISVSIIIIL
;
A
#
# COMPACT_ATOMS: atom_id res chain seq x y z
N MET A 1 -9.94 15.90 -12.59
CA MET A 1 -10.19 15.22 -11.30
C MET A 1 -10.37 16.29 -10.23
N GLU A 2 -11.40 16.18 -9.40
CA GLU A 2 -11.58 17.07 -8.25
C GLU A 2 -10.82 16.48 -7.06
N TRP A 3 -10.00 17.30 -6.41
CA TRP A 3 -9.25 16.95 -5.22
C TRP A 3 -9.75 17.80 -4.05
N ARG A 4 -9.80 17.22 -2.86
CA ARG A 4 -10.06 17.94 -1.62
C ARG A 4 -9.04 17.52 -0.60
N CYS A 5 -8.66 18.44 0.31
CA CYS A 5 -7.85 18.09 1.46
C CYS A 5 -8.46 16.88 2.18
N ALA A 6 -7.65 15.97 2.73
CA ALA A 6 -8.16 14.76 3.39
C ALA A 6 -8.58 14.98 4.85
N VAL A 7 -8.24 16.13 5.46
CA VAL A 7 -8.55 16.40 6.86
C VAL A 7 -10.04 16.73 7.03
N ARG A 8 -10.72 15.91 7.82
CA ARG A 8 -12.14 16.00 8.16
C ARG A 8 -12.24 16.10 9.68
N GLY A 9 -12.39 17.32 10.20
CA GLY A 9 -12.70 17.50 11.62
C GLY A 9 -14.15 17.12 11.90
N LYS A 10 -14.45 16.71 13.14
CA LYS A 10 -15.82 16.35 13.56
C LYS A 10 -16.80 17.52 13.42
N ALA A 11 -16.35 18.72 13.73
CA ALA A 11 -17.15 19.95 13.60
C ALA A 11 -16.97 20.62 12.24
N ASN A 12 -15.73 20.71 11.73
CA ASN A 12 -15.41 21.42 10.49
C ASN A 12 -14.48 20.61 9.59
N THR A 13 -14.83 20.50 8.32
CA THR A 13 -13.97 19.97 7.27
C THR A 13 -13.04 21.06 6.76
N CYS A 14 -11.80 20.70 6.41
CA CYS A 14 -10.87 21.64 5.78
C CYS A 14 -11.46 22.17 4.46
N PRO A 15 -11.54 23.51 4.27
CA PRO A 15 -12.20 24.10 3.10
C PRO A 15 -11.36 24.02 1.82
N VAL A 16 -10.10 23.58 1.92
CA VAL A 16 -9.18 23.54 0.78
C VAL A 16 -9.56 22.42 -0.18
N ASP A 17 -9.82 22.83 -1.40
CA ASP A 17 -10.07 21.98 -2.56
C ASP A 17 -9.20 22.41 -3.75
N GLY A 18 -9.20 21.58 -4.79
CA GLY A 18 -8.42 21.84 -5.98
C GLY A 18 -8.90 21.01 -7.15
N LYS A 19 -8.52 21.44 -8.35
CA LYS A 19 -8.79 20.73 -9.59
C LYS A 19 -7.46 20.34 -10.22
N GLN A 20 -7.33 19.05 -10.49
CA GLN A 20 -6.26 18.52 -11.31
C GLN A 20 -6.74 18.39 -12.76
N ARG A 21 -6.03 19.05 -13.67
CA ARG A 21 -6.17 18.88 -15.12
C ARG A 21 -4.81 18.48 -15.69
N ARG A 22 -4.72 17.25 -16.21
CA ARG A 22 -3.45 16.63 -16.62
C ARG A 22 -2.43 16.70 -15.47
N GLU A 23 -1.28 17.32 -15.70
CA GLU A 23 -0.20 17.48 -14.71
C GLU A 23 -0.31 18.77 -13.88
N ILE A 24 -1.31 19.62 -14.16
CA ILE A 24 -1.48 20.90 -13.49
C ILE A 24 -2.48 20.76 -12.36
N PHE A 25 -2.03 21.04 -11.14
CA PHE A 25 -2.88 21.22 -9.97
C PHE A 25 -3.18 22.71 -9.75
N THR A 26 -4.47 23.02 -9.65
CA THR A 26 -4.96 24.35 -9.28
C THR A 26 -5.73 24.25 -7.97
N PHE A 27 -5.30 24.98 -6.95
CA PHE A 27 -5.97 25.00 -5.64
C PHE A 27 -6.93 26.18 -5.54
N SER A 28 -7.96 26.07 -4.71
CA SER A 28 -8.80 27.22 -4.38
C SER A 28 -8.07 28.24 -3.52
N HIS A 29 -8.65 29.43 -3.41
CA HIS A 29 -8.07 30.54 -2.65
C HIS A 29 -8.08 30.34 -1.12
N HIS A 30 -8.71 29.28 -0.62
CA HIS A 30 -8.82 29.05 0.81
C HIS A 30 -7.54 28.45 1.39
N SER A 31 -7.13 28.94 2.56
CA SER A 31 -6.02 28.36 3.33
C SER A 31 -6.47 27.16 4.17
N HIS A 32 -5.53 26.25 4.47
CA HIS A 32 -5.79 25.15 5.40
C HIS A 32 -6.15 25.66 6.79
N THR A 33 -7.17 25.06 7.41
CA THR A 33 -7.60 25.37 8.78
C THR A 33 -6.95 24.46 9.84
N HIS A 34 -5.93 23.70 9.46
CA HIS A 34 -5.24 22.76 10.32
C HIS A 34 -3.73 22.75 9.99
N PRO A 35 -2.87 22.39 10.96
CA PRO A 35 -1.45 22.21 10.68
C PRO A 35 -1.21 21.00 9.77
N SER A 36 -0.05 20.99 9.12
CA SER A 36 0.44 19.80 8.43
C SER A 36 0.77 18.70 9.43
N MET A 37 0.49 17.45 9.07
CA MET A 37 0.88 16.29 9.87
C MET A 37 2.39 16.01 9.67
N PRO A 38 3.20 16.02 10.75
CA PRO A 38 4.62 15.71 10.67
C PRO A 38 4.86 14.34 10.01
N GLY A 39 5.86 14.26 9.13
CA GLY A 39 6.23 13.00 8.47
C GLY A 39 5.25 12.49 7.42
N SER A 40 4.14 13.19 7.15
CA SER A 40 3.13 12.76 6.16
C SER A 40 3.71 12.57 4.76
N LEU A 41 4.54 13.52 4.30
CA LEU A 41 5.21 13.43 3.00
C LEU A 41 6.14 12.21 2.91
N ILE A 42 6.96 12.00 3.94
CA ILE A 42 7.88 10.87 4.04
C ILE A 42 7.09 9.56 4.05
N ALA A 43 6.00 9.50 4.81
CA ALA A 43 5.13 8.34 4.88
C ALA A 43 4.49 7.99 3.53
N VAL A 44 4.05 8.99 2.75
CA VAL A 44 3.52 8.78 1.41
C VAL A 44 4.62 8.27 0.47
N LYS A 45 5.81 8.89 0.50
CA LYS A 45 6.95 8.45 -0.31
C LYS A 45 7.35 7.00 0.00
N MET A 46 7.48 6.67 1.28
CA MET A 46 7.81 5.31 1.73
C MET A 46 6.74 4.30 1.30
N LYS A 47 5.44 4.63 1.42
CA LYS A 47 4.35 3.76 0.95
C LYS A 47 4.40 3.53 -0.55
N SER A 48 4.75 4.54 -1.34
CA SER A 48 4.92 4.40 -2.79
C SER A 48 6.06 3.42 -3.10
N MET A 49 7.24 3.64 -2.50
CA MET A 49 8.40 2.77 -2.67
C MET A 49 8.14 1.35 -2.21
N LEU A 50 7.45 1.19 -1.08
CA LEU A 50 7.07 -0.12 -0.56
C LEU A 50 6.22 -0.90 -1.54
N LYS A 51 5.26 -0.27 -2.22
CA LYS A 51 4.46 -0.96 -3.23
C LYS A 51 5.34 -1.40 -4.40
N THR A 52 6.22 -0.54 -4.89
CA THR A 52 7.17 -0.88 -5.96
C THR A 52 8.05 -2.07 -5.58
N LEU A 53 8.66 -2.06 -4.39
CA LEU A 53 9.50 -3.17 -3.91
C LEU A 53 8.69 -4.42 -3.57
N ALA A 54 7.46 -4.28 -3.07
CA ALA A 54 6.60 -5.42 -2.79
C ALA A 54 6.30 -6.24 -4.05
N PHE A 55 6.24 -5.59 -5.21
CA PHE A 55 6.08 -6.25 -6.51
C PHE A 55 7.37 -6.87 -7.04
N GLY A 56 8.52 -6.20 -6.91
CA GLY A 56 9.81 -6.71 -7.38
C GLY A 56 10.38 -7.85 -6.53
N ASP A 57 10.24 -7.74 -5.21
CA ASP A 57 10.89 -8.62 -4.23
C ASP A 57 9.87 -9.48 -3.49
N MET A 58 9.00 -10.20 -4.22
CA MET A 58 7.90 -10.97 -3.59
C MET A 58 8.38 -12.07 -2.63
N PHE A 59 9.60 -12.58 -2.86
CA PHE A 59 10.21 -13.67 -2.08
C PHE A 59 10.91 -13.20 -0.80
N VAL A 60 11.18 -11.90 -0.67
CA VAL A 60 11.76 -11.32 0.55
C VAL A 60 10.67 -11.14 1.59
N SER A 61 10.97 -11.39 2.87
CA SER A 61 9.98 -11.22 3.94
C SER A 61 9.50 -9.76 4.01
N ALA A 62 8.20 -9.54 4.23
CA ALA A 62 7.64 -8.19 4.31
C ALA A 62 8.29 -7.34 5.43
N PRO A 63 8.61 -7.87 6.63
CA PRO A 63 9.37 -7.14 7.63
C PRO A 63 10.73 -6.67 7.12
N ALA A 64 11.50 -7.53 6.45
CA ALA A 64 12.82 -7.17 5.93
C ALA A 64 12.74 -6.04 4.89
N THR A 65 11.76 -6.08 3.99
CA THR A 65 11.52 -5.00 3.02
C THR A 65 11.16 -3.68 3.72
N VAL A 66 10.35 -3.75 4.79
CA VAL A 66 9.95 -2.57 5.57
C VAL A 66 11.12 -1.97 6.34
N ASP A 67 11.95 -2.80 6.97
CA ASP A 67 13.14 -2.36 7.70
C ASP A 67 14.14 -1.68 6.76
N TYR A 68 14.35 -2.25 5.58
CA TYR A 68 15.16 -1.63 4.53
C TYR A 68 14.67 -0.21 4.17
N ILE A 69 13.36 -0.05 3.93
CA ILE A 69 12.78 1.28 3.61
C ILE A 69 12.85 2.24 4.80
N LEU A 70 12.61 1.75 6.02
CA LEU A 70 12.72 2.57 7.22
C LEU A 70 14.15 3.10 7.39
N HIS A 71 15.15 2.23 7.26
CA HIS A 71 16.55 2.64 7.34
C HIS A 71 16.96 3.61 6.22
N ALA A 72 16.43 3.46 5.01
CA ALA A 72 16.80 4.32 3.89
C ALA A 72 16.16 5.72 3.93
N TYR A 73 14.96 5.87 4.50
CA TYR A 73 14.18 7.11 4.36
C TYR A 73 13.70 7.73 5.67
N ALA A 74 13.70 6.99 6.79
CA ALA A 74 13.31 7.55 8.07
C ALA A 74 14.51 8.25 8.73
N ASP A 75 14.29 9.48 9.18
CA ASP A 75 15.29 10.20 9.98
C ASP A 75 15.29 9.65 11.42
N PRO A 76 16.40 9.08 11.91
CA PRO A 76 16.47 8.52 13.27
C PRO A 76 16.41 9.60 14.36
N TRP A 77 16.74 10.86 14.02
CA TRP A 77 16.75 11.99 14.97
C TRP A 77 15.37 12.64 15.13
N LYS A 78 14.41 12.31 14.25
CA LYS A 78 13.03 12.81 14.36
C LYS A 78 12.22 11.99 15.36
N PRO A 79 11.22 12.61 16.02
CA PRO A 79 10.35 11.90 16.94
C PRO A 79 9.61 10.78 16.23
N GLU A 80 9.29 9.71 16.97
CA GLU A 80 8.70 8.49 16.43
C GLU A 80 7.42 8.73 15.62
N HIS A 81 6.59 9.67 16.06
CA HIS A 81 5.34 10.05 15.38
C HIS A 81 5.53 10.65 13.97
N SER A 82 6.76 11.04 13.60
CA SER A 82 7.10 11.48 12.24
C SER A 82 7.40 10.31 11.31
N ARG A 83 7.39 9.06 11.80
CA ARG A 83 7.72 7.86 11.04
C ARG A 83 6.49 6.97 10.88
N PRO A 84 6.35 6.25 9.75
CA PRO A 84 5.30 5.26 9.60
C PRO A 84 5.44 4.13 10.62
N VAL A 85 4.32 3.70 11.20
CA VAL A 85 4.30 2.54 12.10
C VAL A 85 4.64 1.28 11.32
N SER A 86 5.73 0.60 11.68
CA SER A 86 6.27 -0.59 11.00
C SER A 86 5.22 -1.67 10.77
N SER A 87 4.43 -2.02 11.78
CA SER A 87 3.38 -3.05 11.70
C SER A 87 2.31 -2.73 10.65
N LYS A 88 1.92 -1.45 10.51
CA LYS A 88 0.96 -1.01 9.48
C LYS A 88 1.60 -1.11 8.10
N THR A 89 2.88 -0.74 7.99
CA THR A 89 3.64 -0.80 6.74
C THR A 89 3.81 -2.25 6.26
N VAL A 90 4.09 -3.21 7.15
CA VAL A 90 4.16 -4.65 6.81
C VAL A 90 2.83 -5.15 6.25
N ARG A 91 1.69 -4.75 6.85
CA ARG A 91 0.36 -5.10 6.32
C ARG A 91 0.12 -4.54 4.91
N ILE A 92 0.58 -3.32 4.64
CA ILE A 92 0.47 -2.71 3.31
C ILE A 92 1.30 -3.50 2.28
N CYS A 93 2.52 -3.90 2.63
CA CYS A 93 3.38 -4.74 1.78
C CYS A 93 2.69 -6.06 1.44
N ASN A 94 2.17 -6.77 2.44
CA ASN A 94 1.46 -8.03 2.24
C ASN A 94 0.19 -7.86 1.41
N ARG A 95 -0.58 -6.78 1.64
CA ARG A 95 -1.77 -6.46 0.84
C ARG A 95 -1.41 -6.25 -0.64
N ALA A 96 -0.31 -5.56 -0.93
CA ALA A 96 0.16 -5.35 -2.29
C ALA A 96 0.60 -6.68 -2.95
N ARG A 97 1.25 -7.58 -2.20
CA ARG A 97 1.62 -8.91 -2.73
C ARG A 97 0.41 -9.81 -2.96
N GLN A 98 -0.63 -9.69 -2.13
CA GLN A 98 -1.87 -10.47 -2.30
C GLN A 98 -2.56 -10.17 -3.64
N THR A 99 -2.48 -8.95 -4.15
CA THR A 99 -3.08 -8.62 -5.45
C THR A 99 -2.35 -9.25 -6.65
N MET A 100 -1.15 -9.78 -6.43
CA MET A 100 -0.36 -10.50 -7.45
C MET A 100 -0.52 -12.01 -7.40
N ARG A 101 -1.24 -12.54 -6.40
CA ARG A 101 -1.47 -13.98 -6.34
C ARG A 101 -2.28 -14.38 -7.57
N PRO A 102 -1.86 -15.43 -8.30
CA PRO A 102 -2.68 -16.01 -9.36
C PRO A 102 -4.07 -16.30 -8.80
N SER A 103 -5.10 -16.11 -9.63
CA SER A 103 -6.44 -16.58 -9.28
C SER A 103 -6.34 -18.08 -9.01
N ASP A 104 -6.95 -18.53 -7.91
CA ASP A 104 -7.04 -19.97 -7.65
C ASP A 104 -7.65 -20.65 -8.88
N SER A 105 -7.05 -21.76 -9.33
CA SER A 105 -7.59 -22.54 -10.44
C SER A 105 -8.89 -23.18 -9.99
N HIS A 106 -10.00 -22.89 -10.67
CA HIS A 106 -11.31 -23.45 -10.34
C HIS A 106 -11.57 -24.79 -11.04
N ASP A 107 -10.61 -25.27 -11.84
CA ASP A 107 -10.77 -26.46 -12.64
C ASP A 107 -10.31 -27.70 -11.86
N LEU A 108 -11.28 -28.49 -11.42
CA LEU A 108 -11.10 -29.80 -10.82
C LEU A 108 -11.36 -30.92 -11.86
N SER A 109 -11.08 -30.67 -13.15
CA SER A 109 -11.10 -31.71 -14.16
C SER A 109 -9.92 -32.66 -13.95
N PHE A 110 -10.13 -33.74 -13.21
CA PHE A 110 -9.18 -34.84 -13.10
C PHE A 110 -9.68 -36.01 -13.96
N GLU A 111 -8.81 -36.55 -14.82
CA GLU A 111 -9.11 -37.83 -15.47
C GLU A 111 -9.05 -38.96 -14.42
N VAL A 112 -10.20 -39.53 -14.10
CA VAL A 112 -10.26 -40.74 -13.26
C VAL A 112 -9.95 -41.93 -14.15
N ILE A 113 -8.69 -42.36 -14.16
CA ILE A 113 -8.28 -43.58 -14.84
C ILE A 113 -8.86 -44.78 -14.06
N SER A 114 -9.97 -45.31 -14.56
CA SER A 114 -10.52 -46.59 -14.13
C SER A 114 -9.56 -47.72 -14.54
N VAL A 115 -8.63 -48.10 -13.65
CA VAL A 115 -7.79 -49.27 -13.88
C VAL A 115 -8.60 -50.52 -13.50
N SER A 116 -9.18 -51.18 -14.49
CA SER A 116 -9.78 -52.51 -14.31
C SER A 116 -8.66 -53.52 -14.05
N ILE A 117 -8.49 -53.93 -12.80
CA ILE A 117 -7.57 -55.02 -12.43
C ILE A 117 -8.19 -56.33 -12.94
N ILE A 118 -7.66 -56.87 -14.04
CA ILE A 118 -7.97 -58.23 -14.49
C ILE A 118 -7.15 -59.17 -13.61
N ILE A 119 -7.81 -59.81 -12.63
CA ILE A 119 -7.22 -60.95 -11.92
C ILE A 119 -7.37 -62.17 -12.84
N ILE A 120 -6.25 -62.60 -13.44
CA ILE A 120 -6.18 -63.86 -14.18
C ILE A 120 -6.05 -64.97 -13.14
N LEU A 121 -7.08 -65.82 -13.02
CA LEU A 121 -7.08 -67.06 -12.25
C LEU A 121 -6.50 -68.21 -13.08
#